data_AF-Q4RYS4-F1
#
_entry.id   AF-Q4RYS4-F1
#
_cell.length_a   1.000
_cell.length_b   1.000
_cell.length_c   1.000
_cell.angle_alpha   90.00
_cell.angle_beta   90.00
_cell.angle_gamma   90.00
#
_symmetry.space_group_name_H-M   'P 1'
#
loop_
_entity.id
_entity.type
_entity.pdbx_description
1 polymer ?
#
loop_
_entity_poly.entity_id
_entity_poly.type
_entity_poly.pdbx_seq_one_letter_code
_entity_poly.pdbx_strand_id
1 'polypeptide(L)'
;KAPQVSGIKVELEMDALWQQFDQLGTEMIVTKAGRRMFPIFQVQITGMYPAAEYVLLMDFVPVDDKRYRYAFHSSSWLVAGRADVVAPSRMHFHPDSPACGAQWMKQTVSFDSLKLTNNLMDDNGHVSL
;
A
#
# COMPACT_ATOMS: atom_id res chain seq x y z
N LYS A 1 15.57 20.13 16.39
CA LYS A 1 14.32 19.41 16.76
C LYS A 1 13.57 19.16 15.46
N ALA A 2 13.27 17.90 15.12
CA ALA A 2 12.40 17.63 13.98
C ALA A 2 11.06 18.35 14.24
N PRO A 3 10.51 19.09 13.27
CA PRO A 3 9.18 19.67 13.41
C PRO A 3 8.21 18.53 13.75
N GLN A 4 7.35 18.74 14.74
CA GLN A 4 6.35 17.73 15.10
C GLN A 4 5.48 17.44 13.87
N VAL A 5 5.24 16.16 13.61
CA VAL A 5 4.32 15.65 12.59
C VAL A 5 2.87 15.84 13.09
N SER A 6 2.54 17.05 13.52
CA SER A 6 1.24 17.40 14.09
C SER A 6 0.46 18.22 13.07
N GLY A 7 -0.80 17.86 12.81
CA GLY A 7 -1.67 18.60 11.89
C GLY A 7 -1.54 18.24 10.41
N ILE A 8 -0.70 17.25 10.08
CA ILE A 8 -0.68 16.66 8.73
C ILE A 8 -1.97 15.86 8.53
N LYS A 9 -2.66 16.10 7.42
CA LYS A 9 -3.83 15.33 6.99
C LYS A 9 -3.52 14.63 5.68
N VAL A 10 -4.05 13.42 5.54
CA VAL A 10 -3.90 12.58 4.36
C VAL A 10 -5.30 12.12 3.95
N GLU A 11 -5.67 12.38 2.71
CA GLU A 11 -6.97 12.03 2.15
C GLU A 11 -6.77 11.04 1.00
N LEU A 12 -7.50 9.92 1.05
CA LEU A 12 -7.45 8.89 0.02
C LEU A 12 -8.18 9.38 -1.23
N GLU A 13 -7.49 9.40 -2.36
CA GLU A 13 -8.11 9.64 -3.66
C GLU A 13 -8.88 8.41 -4.12
N MET A 14 -9.92 8.65 -4.93
CA MET A 14 -10.81 7.59 -5.42
C MET A 14 -11.44 6.74 -4.30
N ASP A 15 -11.68 7.31 -3.11
CA ASP A 15 -12.25 6.60 -1.96
C ASP A 15 -13.53 5.83 -2.31
N ALA A 16 -14.43 6.43 -3.09
CA ALA A 16 -15.65 5.75 -3.53
C ALA A 16 -15.40 4.44 -4.31
N LEU A 17 -14.31 4.36 -5.10
CA LEU A 17 -13.93 3.12 -5.78
C LEU A 17 -13.36 2.11 -4.80
N TRP A 18 -12.50 2.55 -3.88
CA TRP A 18 -12.00 1.68 -2.81
C TRP A 18 -13.13 1.08 -1.97
N GLN A 19 -14.14 1.88 -1.60
CA GLN A 19 -15.32 1.41 -0.89
C GLN A 19 -16.12 0.37 -1.69
N GLN A 20 -16.24 0.52 -3.01
CA GLN A 20 -16.90 -0.47 -3.86
C GLN A 20 -16.14 -1.80 -3.90
N PHE A 21 -14.81 -1.77 -3.97
CA PHE A 21 -13.98 -2.98 -3.89
C PHE A 21 -14.04 -3.62 -2.50
N ASP A 22 -13.99 -2.82 -1.44
CA ASP A 22 -14.06 -3.30 -0.05
C ASP A 22 -15.37 -4.03 0.23
N GLN A 23 -16.51 -3.48 -0.22
CA GLN A 23 -17.83 -4.10 -0.09
C GLN A 23 -17.91 -5.51 -0.72
N LEU A 24 -17.08 -5.78 -1.73
CA LEU A 24 -17.04 -7.08 -2.43
C LEU A 24 -15.91 -8.00 -1.90
N GLY A 25 -15.03 -7.48 -1.04
CA GLY A 25 -13.78 -8.12 -0.67
C GLY A 25 -12.69 -7.82 -1.70
N THR A 26 -11.91 -6.78 -1.46
CA THR A 26 -10.84 -6.34 -2.37
C THR A 26 -9.82 -7.47 -2.59
N GLU A 27 -9.55 -7.81 -3.85
CA GLU A 27 -8.55 -8.79 -4.25
C GLU A 27 -7.42 -8.13 -5.05
N MET A 28 -6.17 -8.45 -4.71
CA MET A 28 -4.99 -7.98 -5.43
C MET A 28 -4.25 -9.16 -6.05
N ILE A 29 -3.94 -9.06 -7.34
CA ILE A 29 -3.20 -10.09 -8.06
C ILE A 29 -1.72 -9.97 -7.75
N VAL A 30 -1.09 -11.07 -7.32
CA VAL A 30 0.36 -11.20 -7.17
C VAL A 30 0.94 -12.07 -8.29
N THR A 31 2.12 -11.69 -8.82
CA THR A 31 2.80 -12.45 -9.88
C THR A 31 4.30 -12.45 -9.68
N LYS A 32 5.02 -13.43 -10.23
CA LYS A 32 6.49 -13.52 -10.11
C LYS A 32 7.21 -12.25 -10.59
N ALA A 33 6.70 -11.61 -11.65
CA ALA A 33 7.30 -10.41 -12.25
C ALA A 33 6.89 -9.10 -11.55
N GLY A 34 6.02 -9.16 -10.55
CA GLY A 34 5.42 -7.99 -9.91
C GLY A 34 4.21 -7.45 -10.70
N ARG A 35 3.10 -7.23 -9.99
CA ARG A 35 1.88 -6.64 -10.56
C ARG A 35 1.50 -5.38 -9.80
N ARG A 36 1.14 -4.32 -10.53
CA ARG A 36 0.64 -3.06 -9.93
C ARG A 36 -0.71 -3.29 -9.26
N MET A 37 -0.95 -2.57 -8.17
CA MET A 37 -2.25 -2.57 -7.51
C MET A 37 -3.33 -1.94 -8.39
N PHE A 38 -4.56 -2.41 -8.21
CA PHE A 38 -5.75 -1.74 -8.71
C PHE A 38 -6.87 -1.85 -7.67
N PRO A 39 -7.47 -0.73 -7.22
CA PRO A 39 -7.14 0.65 -7.59
C PRO A 39 -5.71 1.08 -7.21
N ILE A 40 -5.18 2.12 -7.86
CA ILE A 40 -3.86 2.68 -7.49
C ILE A 40 -4.03 3.41 -6.15
N PHE A 41 -3.08 3.25 -5.25
CA PHE A 41 -3.08 3.98 -3.99
C PHE A 41 -2.55 5.41 -4.20
N GLN A 42 -3.44 6.38 -4.03
CA GLN A 42 -3.20 7.78 -4.29
C GLN A 42 -3.71 8.61 -3.11
N VAL A 43 -2.95 9.61 -2.69
CA VAL A 43 -3.34 10.45 -1.54
C VAL A 43 -3.07 11.92 -1.81
N GLN A 44 -3.97 12.77 -1.32
CA GLN A 44 -3.72 14.20 -1.18
C GLN A 44 -3.23 14.48 0.24
N ILE A 45 -2.14 15.23 0.36
CA ILE A 45 -1.53 15.55 1.65
C ILE A 45 -1.64 17.05 1.90
N THR A 46 -1.99 17.42 3.13
CA THR A 46 -2.02 18.82 3.59
C THR A 46 -1.43 18.94 5.00
N GLY A 47 -1.05 20.16 5.40
CA GLY A 47 -0.57 20.43 6.77
C GLY A 47 0.89 20.07 7.04
N MET A 48 1.68 19.71 6.03
CA MET A 48 3.13 19.55 6.15
C MET A 48 3.83 20.91 6.33
N TYR A 49 4.96 20.94 7.05
CA TYR A 49 5.78 22.14 7.12
C TYR A 49 6.49 22.37 5.78
N PRO A 50 6.25 23.48 5.06
CA PRO A 50 6.68 23.62 3.66
C PRO A 50 8.19 23.42 3.43
N ALA A 51 9.03 23.85 4.36
CA ALA A 51 10.49 23.81 4.24
C ALA A 51 11.15 22.58 4.90
N ALA A 52 10.38 21.70 5.55
CA ALA A 52 10.93 20.47 6.12
C ALA A 52 10.99 19.37 5.07
N GLU A 53 12.01 18.52 5.16
CA GLU A 53 12.12 17.30 4.35
C GLU A 53 11.32 16.16 4.98
N TYR A 54 10.59 15.45 4.13
CA TYR A 54 9.80 14.27 4.48
C TYR A 54 10.16 13.12 3.53
N VAL A 55 10.13 11.92 4.09
CA VAL A 55 10.23 10.65 3.36
C VAL A 55 8.86 9.99 3.40
N LEU A 56 8.34 9.61 2.24
CA LEU A 56 7.11 8.84 2.12
C LEU A 56 7.46 7.40 1.74
N LEU A 57 6.84 6.46 2.44
CA LEU A 57 6.97 5.03 2.18
C LEU A 57 5.63 4.34 2.41
N MET A 58 5.49 3.15 1.85
CA MET A 58 4.35 2.26 2.03
C MET A 58 4.85 0.90 2.54
N ASP A 59 4.15 0.35 3.53
CA ASP A 59 4.37 -0.97 4.09
C ASP A 59 3.06 -1.76 4.05
N PHE A 60 3.15 -3.09 3.95
CA PHE A 60 2.02 -4.01 3.95
C PHE A 60 2.12 -4.90 5.19
N VAL A 61 1.10 -4.80 6.04
CA VAL A 61 1.03 -5.55 7.30
C VAL A 61 -0.10 -6.57 7.20
N PRO A 62 0.11 -7.83 7.60
CA PRO A 62 -0.94 -8.84 7.61
C PRO A 62 -2.07 -8.41 8.56
N VAL A 63 -3.30 -8.57 8.09
CA VAL A 63 -4.50 -8.28 8.90
C VAL A 63 -4.70 -9.34 9.99
N ASP A 64 -4.41 -10.61 9.70
CA ASP A 64 -4.43 -11.72 10.65
C ASP A 64 -3.47 -12.87 10.29
N ASP A 65 -3.37 -13.88 11.17
CA ASP A 65 -2.57 -15.11 10.99
C ASP A 65 -3.44 -16.24 10.38
N LYS A 66 -4.22 -15.95 9.32
CA LYS A 66 -5.08 -16.94 8.66
C LYS A 66 -4.83 -17.03 7.16
N ARG A 67 -4.88 -18.25 6.63
CA ARG A 67 -4.92 -18.52 5.19
C ARG A 67 -6.36 -18.68 4.75
N TYR A 68 -6.75 -18.00 3.68
CA TYR A 68 -8.11 -17.99 3.16
C TYR A 68 -8.23 -18.81 1.85
N ARG A 69 -9.41 -19.37 1.62
CA ARG A 69 -9.81 -20.04 0.36
C ARG A 69 -11.19 -19.56 -0.05
N TYR A 70 -11.34 -19.20 -1.33
CA TYR A 70 -12.63 -18.83 -1.89
C TYR A 70 -13.49 -20.09 -2.17
N ALA A 71 -14.73 -20.10 -1.68
CA ALA A 71 -15.69 -21.18 -1.90
C ALA A 71 -16.72 -20.76 -2.96
N PHE A 72 -16.56 -21.28 -4.19
CA PHE A 72 -17.41 -20.89 -5.32
C PHE A 72 -18.90 -21.21 -5.15
N HIS A 73 -19.25 -22.26 -4.42
CA HIS A 73 -20.65 -22.66 -4.21
C HIS A 73 -21.42 -21.69 -3.29
N SER A 74 -20.72 -20.92 -2.45
CA SER A 74 -21.31 -19.95 -1.52
C SER A 74 -20.83 -18.53 -1.77
N SER A 75 -20.03 -18.32 -2.82
CA SER A 75 -19.42 -17.03 -3.19
C SER A 75 -18.78 -16.30 -2.01
N SER A 76 -18.02 -17.01 -1.17
CA SER A 76 -17.52 -16.51 0.10
C SER A 76 -16.09 -16.96 0.42
N TRP A 77 -15.34 -16.11 1.12
CA TRP A 77 -14.03 -16.46 1.68
C TRP A 77 -14.17 -17.27 2.97
N LEU A 78 -13.45 -18.40 3.05
CA LEU A 78 -13.42 -19.26 4.23
C LEU A 78 -11.99 -19.41 4.76
N VAL A 79 -11.85 -19.57 6.07
CA VAL A 79 -10.56 -19.89 6.69
C VAL A 79 -10.18 -21.32 6.33
N ALA A 80 -9.01 -21.49 5.70
CA ALA A 80 -8.45 -22.77 5.29
C ALA A 80 -7.35 -23.26 6.24
N GLY A 81 -6.76 -22.38 7.05
CA GLY A 81 -5.71 -22.73 7.99
C GLY A 81 -4.98 -21.51 8.55
N ARG A 82 -3.79 -21.75 9.09
CA ARG A 82 -2.86 -20.70 9.55
C ARG A 82 -2.16 -20.03 8.35
N ALA A 83 -1.76 -18.77 8.49
CA ALA A 83 -0.98 -18.10 7.45
C ALA A 83 0.39 -18.78 7.25
N ASP A 84 0.91 -18.70 6.03
CA ASP A 84 2.27 -19.13 5.71
C ASP A 84 3.28 -18.14 6.33
N VAL A 85 4.53 -18.58 6.56
CA VAL A 85 5.58 -17.70 7.11
C VAL A 85 5.88 -16.59 6.10
N VAL A 86 5.56 -15.35 6.46
CA VAL A 86 5.75 -14.17 5.62
C VAL A 86 7.24 -13.84 5.53
N ALA A 87 7.72 -13.48 4.34
CA ALA A 87 9.05 -12.90 4.17
C ALA A 87 9.17 -11.58 4.97
N PRO A 88 10.39 -11.12 5.32
CA PRO A 88 10.56 -9.81 5.95
C PRO A 88 9.91 -8.74 5.09
N SER A 89 9.01 -7.95 5.69
CA SER A 89 8.33 -6.88 4.95
C SER A 89 9.36 -5.93 4.32
N ARG A 90 9.14 -5.60 3.05
CA ARG A 90 9.95 -4.61 2.34
C ARG A 90 9.14 -3.32 2.22
N MET A 91 9.61 -2.28 2.92
CA MET A 91 9.07 -0.93 2.76
C MET A 91 9.35 -0.44 1.34
N HIS A 92 8.33 0.09 0.68
CA HIS A 92 8.44 0.72 -0.63
C HIS A 92 8.49 2.24 -0.47
N PHE A 93 9.64 2.84 -0.74
CA PHE A 93 9.82 4.29 -0.70
C PHE A 93 9.25 4.93 -1.95
N HIS A 94 8.52 6.04 -1.80
CA HIS A 94 8.08 6.83 -2.94
C HIS A 94 9.32 7.36 -3.70
N PRO A 95 9.39 7.26 -5.05
CA PRO A 95 10.57 7.64 -5.83
C PRO A 95 11.07 9.07 -5.60
N ASP A 96 10.15 9.99 -5.32
CA ASP A 96 10.48 11.40 -5.02
C ASP A 96 11.01 11.63 -3.60
N SER A 97 11.15 10.58 -2.77
CA SER A 97 11.69 10.73 -1.42
C SER A 97 13.22 10.82 -1.40
N PRO A 98 13.82 11.68 -0.54
CA PRO A 98 13.17 12.70 0.29
C PRO A 98 12.74 13.93 -0.54
N ALA A 99 11.66 14.59 -0.13
CA ALA A 99 11.25 15.88 -0.69
C ALA A 99 10.66 16.80 0.37
N CYS A 100 10.61 18.11 0.08
CA CYS A 100 10.08 19.09 1.02
C CYS A 100 8.55 19.01 1.13
N GLY A 101 8.00 19.44 2.27
CA GLY A 101 6.55 19.45 2.49
C GLY A 101 5.78 20.22 1.42
N ALA A 102 6.35 21.31 0.90
CA ALA A 102 5.75 22.07 -0.20
C ALA A 102 5.61 21.23 -1.49
N GLN A 103 6.58 20.35 -1.77
CA GLN A 103 6.54 19.48 -2.94
C GLN A 103 5.50 18.37 -2.78
N TRP A 104 5.42 17.75 -1.60
CA TRP A 104 4.42 16.71 -1.32
C TRP A 104 2.98 17.22 -1.33
N MET A 105 2.75 18.46 -0.87
CA MET A 105 1.41 19.06 -0.86
C MET A 105 1.01 19.68 -2.21
N LYS A 106 1.91 19.72 -3.21
CA LYS A 106 1.67 20.42 -4.49
C LYS A 106 0.61 19.72 -5.34
N GLN A 107 0.56 18.40 -5.29
CA GLN A 107 -0.34 17.56 -6.09
C GLN A 107 -0.55 16.21 -5.40
N THR A 108 -1.49 15.42 -5.90
CA THR A 108 -1.71 14.04 -5.46
C THR A 108 -0.42 13.22 -5.52
N VAL A 109 -0.11 12.53 -4.43
CA VAL A 109 0.99 11.57 -4.33
C VAL A 109 0.47 10.20 -4.75
N SER A 110 1.21 9.49 -5.62
CA SER A 110 0.75 8.25 -6.23
C SER A 110 1.79 7.14 -6.10
N PHE A 111 1.37 5.98 -5.60
CA PHE A 111 2.21 4.77 -5.53
C PHE A 111 1.95 3.85 -6.73
N ASP A 112 1.94 4.40 -7.94
CA ASP A 112 1.61 3.69 -9.19
C ASP A 112 2.71 2.74 -9.69
N SER A 113 3.95 3.00 -9.30
CA SER A 113 5.12 2.17 -9.60
C SER A 113 5.24 0.96 -8.66
N LEU A 114 4.49 0.94 -7.54
CA LEU A 114 4.49 -0.16 -6.58
C LEU A 114 3.94 -1.43 -7.22
N LYS A 115 4.65 -2.54 -7.02
CA LYS A 115 4.28 -3.86 -7.51
C LYS A 115 4.31 -4.90 -6.40
N LEU A 116 3.34 -5.80 -6.46
CA LEU A 116 3.18 -6.95 -5.57
C LEU A 116 3.68 -8.23 -6.26
N THR A 117 4.49 -9.01 -5.56
CA THR A 117 5.08 -10.26 -6.07
C THR A 117 4.90 -11.41 -5.09
N ASN A 118 4.85 -12.64 -5.60
CA ASN A 118 4.94 -13.86 -4.80
C ASN A 118 6.35 -14.50 -4.85
N ASN A 119 7.32 -13.80 -5.45
CA ASN A 119 8.71 -14.23 -5.50
C ASN A 119 9.45 -13.80 -4.23
N LEU A 120 9.65 -14.73 -3.28
CA LEU A 120 10.38 -14.47 -2.04
C LEU A 120 11.86 -14.07 -2.24
N MET A 121 12.40 -14.34 -3.44
CA MET A 121 13.77 -13.98 -3.85
C MET A 121 13.74 -12.80 -4.85
N ASP A 122 12.79 -11.88 -4.73
CA ASP A 122 12.76 -10.69 -5.59
C ASP A 122 13.87 -9.69 -5.22
N ASP A 123 14.66 -9.31 -6.23
CA ASP A 123 15.74 -8.33 -6.11
C ASP A 123 15.36 -6.97 -6.75
N ASN A 124 14.11 -6.84 -7.25
CA ASN A 124 13.64 -5.64 -7.95
C ASN A 124 13.04 -4.60 -7.00
N GLY A 125 12.98 -4.89 -5.70
CA GLY A 125 12.37 -4.01 -4.71
C GLY A 125 10.83 -4.04 -4.73
N HIS A 126 10.24 -5.09 -5.30
CA HIS A 126 8.79 -5.31 -5.21
C HIS A 126 8.39 -5.74 -3.79
N VAL A 127 7.14 -5.46 -3.42
CA VAL A 127 6.59 -5.93 -2.15
C VAL A 127 6.22 -7.41 -2.29
N SER A 128 6.83 -8.27 -1.48
CA SER A 128 6.54 -9.71 -1.47
C SER A 128 5.38 -10.01 -0.54
N LEU A 129 4.34 -10.66 -1.05
CA LEU A 129 3.14 -11.10 -0.31
C LEU A 129 2.90 -12.60 -0.50
#